data_AF-A0A6A5W8N4-F1
#
_entry.id   AF-A0A6A5W8N4-F1
#
_cell.length_a   1.000
_cell.length_b   1.000
_cell.length_c   1.000
_cell.angle_alpha   90.00
_cell.angle_beta   90.00
_cell.angle_gamma   90.00
#
_symmetry.space_group_name_H-M   'P 1'
#
loop_
_entity.id
_entity.type
_entity.pdbx_description
1 polymer ?
#
loop_
_entity_poly.entity_id
_entity_poly.type
_entity_poly.pdbx_seq_one_letter_code
_entity_poly.pdbx_strand_id
1 'polypeptide(L)'
;MAEQYREINARIDKALPVLRRMEKPNISAYATLHGLPYQRLLQAYNNGHNRSTRPKTNQRLKPHQQVALKEFLDQVDNVGFGIHVELVRTTANAILAEAHTGDGSIPQVGYNWPYE
;
A
#
# COMPACT_ATOMS: atom_id res chain seq x y z
N MET A 1 21.10 -13.15 -0.56
CA MET A 1 20.09 -12.77 0.47
C MET A 1 18.64 -12.86 -0.04
N ALA A 2 18.28 -12.22 -1.15
CA ALA A 2 16.89 -12.24 -1.65
C ALA A 2 16.45 -13.61 -2.22
N GLU A 3 17.36 -14.35 -2.85
CA GLU A 3 17.09 -15.65 -3.47
C GLU A 3 16.82 -16.74 -2.42
N GLN A 4 17.70 -16.85 -1.41
CA GLN A 4 17.50 -17.71 -0.23
C GLN A 4 16.19 -17.40 0.51
N TYR A 5 15.76 -16.13 0.54
CA TYR A 5 14.50 -15.73 1.16
C TYR A 5 13.28 -16.25 0.38
N ARG A 6 13.32 -16.21 -0.96
CA ARG A 6 12.24 -16.73 -1.84
C ARG A 6 12.14 -18.25 -1.73
N GLU A 7 13.27 -18.94 -1.74
CA GLU A 7 13.32 -20.41 -1.64
C GLU A 7 12.73 -20.90 -0.30
N ILE A 8 13.11 -20.25 0.81
CA ILE A 8 12.53 -20.56 2.14
C ILE A 8 11.02 -20.32 2.15
N ASN A 9 10.51 -19.26 1.53
CA ASN A 9 9.06 -19.02 1.46
C ASN A 9 8.35 -20.08 0.63
N ALA A 10 8.91 -20.49 -0.51
CA ALA A 10 8.31 -21.53 -1.34
C ALA A 10 8.19 -22.86 -0.58
N ARG A 11 9.17 -23.19 0.27
CA ARG A 11 9.11 -24.38 1.14
C ARG A 11 8.06 -24.23 2.25
N ILE A 12 7.92 -23.04 2.83
CA ILE A 12 6.85 -22.74 3.81
C ILE A 12 5.48 -22.86 3.16
N ASP A 13 5.27 -22.27 1.98
CA ASP A 13 3.98 -22.28 1.27
C ASP A 13 3.55 -23.70 0.90
N LYS A 14 4.50 -24.60 0.58
CA LYS A 14 4.24 -26.04 0.38
C LYS A 14 3.86 -26.78 1.66
N ALA A 15 4.35 -26.34 2.82
CA ALA A 15 4.08 -26.98 4.12
C ALA A 15 2.70 -26.60 4.70
N LEU A 16 2.22 -25.38 4.44
CA LEU A 16 0.93 -24.88 4.93
C LEU A 16 -0.28 -25.79 4.64
N PRO A 17 -0.51 -26.30 3.41
CA PRO A 17 -1.67 -27.15 3.15
C PRO A 17 -1.60 -28.49 3.89
N VAL A 18 -0.40 -29.01 4.19
CA VAL A 18 -0.22 -30.24 4.96
C VAL A 18 -0.57 -30.00 6.43
N LEU A 19 -0.07 -28.90 7.01
CA LEU A 19 -0.35 -28.53 8.40
C LEU A 19 -1.83 -28.22 8.64
N ARG A 20 -2.50 -27.56 7.68
CA ARG A 20 -3.94 -27.21 7.78
C ARG A 20 -4.88 -28.42 7.70
N ARG A 21 -4.43 -29.56 7.18
CA ARG A 21 -5.20 -30.81 7.14
C ARG A 21 -5.13 -31.61 8.44
N MET A 22 -4.16 -31.30 9.30
CA MET A 22 -4.04 -31.94 10.61
C MET A 22 -5.00 -31.27 11.59
N GLU A 23 -5.67 -32.06 12.43
CA GLU A 23 -6.65 -31.54 13.41
C GLU A 23 -5.98 -30.68 14.50
N LYS A 24 -4.75 -31.03 14.87
CA LYS A 24 -3.89 -30.28 15.83
C LYS A 24 -2.42 -30.35 15.39
N PRO A 25 -2.00 -29.55 14.41
CA PRO A 25 -0.63 -29.61 13.88
C PRO A 25 0.39 -29.14 14.92
N ASN A 26 1.44 -29.93 15.12
CA ASN A 26 2.60 -29.50 15.90
C ASN A 26 3.62 -28.80 14.99
N ILE A 27 3.50 -27.47 14.93
CA ILE A 27 4.30 -26.62 14.02
C ILE A 27 5.79 -26.64 14.38
N SER A 28 6.16 -26.78 15.66
CA SER A 28 7.57 -26.82 16.07
C SER A 28 8.23 -28.13 15.65
N ALA A 29 7.57 -29.27 15.88
CA ALA A 29 8.06 -30.57 15.44
C ALA A 29 8.23 -30.62 13.91
N TYR A 30 7.26 -30.07 13.17
CA TYR A 30 7.32 -29.98 11.72
C TYR A 30 8.47 -29.08 11.25
N ALA A 31 8.67 -27.92 11.89
CA ALA A 31 9.75 -27.00 11.55
C ALA A 31 11.13 -27.66 11.72
N THR A 32 11.34 -28.37 12.82
CA THR A 32 12.60 -29.10 13.09
C THR A 32 12.83 -30.21 12.08
N LEU A 33 11.80 -31.03 11.81
CA LEU A 33 11.90 -32.15 10.87
C LEU A 33 12.24 -31.69 9.44
N HIS A 34 11.66 -30.57 9.01
CA HIS A 34 11.82 -30.06 7.65
C HIS A 34 12.87 -28.94 7.52
N GLY A 35 13.62 -28.65 8.60
CA GLY A 35 14.64 -27.59 8.61
C GLY A 35 14.08 -26.21 8.25
N LEU A 36 12.86 -25.91 8.67
CA LEU A 36 12.19 -24.64 8.38
C LEU A 36 12.31 -23.66 9.55
N PRO A 37 12.38 -22.34 9.29
CA PRO A 37 12.37 -21.36 10.37
C PRO A 37 11.01 -21.36 11.08
N TYR A 38 10.98 -21.85 12.33
CA TYR A 38 9.77 -22.00 13.13
C TYR A 38 8.92 -20.74 13.19
N GLN A 39 9.51 -19.60 13.54
CA GLN A 39 8.80 -18.31 13.66
C GLN A 39 8.09 -17.91 12.36
N ARG A 40 8.72 -18.16 11.20
CA ARG A 40 8.15 -17.81 9.90
C ARG A 40 7.05 -18.78 9.49
N LEU A 41 7.22 -20.08 9.78
CA LEU A 41 6.20 -21.09 9.53
C LEU A 41 4.96 -20.84 10.39
N LEU A 42 5.13 -20.51 11.67
CA LEU A 42 4.04 -20.16 12.58
C LEU A 42 3.27 -18.92 12.12
N GLN A 43 3.99 -17.86 11.74
CA GLN A 43 3.36 -16.64 11.22
C GLN A 43 2.58 -16.90 9.93
N ALA A 44 3.15 -17.69 9.01
CA ALA A 44 2.48 -18.05 7.75
C ALA A 44 1.25 -18.95 8.00
N TYR A 45 1.32 -19.86 8.97
CA TYR A 45 0.20 -20.71 9.37
C TYR A 45 -0.96 -19.88 9.95
N ASN A 46 -0.67 -18.97 10.87
CA ASN A 46 -1.68 -18.14 11.55
C ASN A 46 -2.25 -17.05 10.65
N ASN A 47 -1.40 -16.31 9.92
CA ASN A 47 -1.81 -15.10 9.22
C ASN A 47 -1.96 -15.27 7.71
N GLY A 48 -1.55 -16.41 7.13
CA GLY A 48 -1.67 -16.67 5.69
C GLY A 48 -0.81 -15.78 4.78
N HIS A 49 0.00 -14.90 5.35
CA HIS A 49 0.79 -13.91 4.61
C HIS A 49 2.26 -13.93 5.05
N ASN A 50 3.17 -13.93 4.07
CA ASN A 50 4.61 -13.72 4.26
C ASN A 50 4.96 -12.25 3.97
N ARG A 51 6.21 -11.80 4.20
CA ARG A 51 6.60 -10.39 3.94
C ARG A 51 6.27 -9.89 2.52
N SER A 52 6.23 -10.79 1.55
CA SER A 52 5.98 -10.47 0.15
C SER A 52 4.49 -10.48 -0.21
N THR A 53 3.68 -11.28 0.48
CA THR A 53 2.23 -11.39 0.24
C THR A 53 1.39 -10.64 1.27
N ARG A 54 2.02 -10.08 2.32
CA ARG A 54 1.35 -9.25 3.32
C ARG A 54 0.81 -7.99 2.63
N PRO A 55 -0.50 -7.70 2.73
CA PRO A 55 -1.02 -6.41 2.30
C PRO A 55 -0.27 -5.32 3.05
N LYS A 56 0.28 -4.35 2.33
CA LYS A 56 1.02 -3.25 2.94
C LYS A 56 0.07 -2.55 3.92
N THR A 57 0.46 -2.48 5.19
CA THR A 57 -0.38 -1.94 6.27
C THR A 57 -0.91 -0.53 5.98
N ASN A 58 -0.22 0.24 5.14
CA ASN A 58 -0.58 1.60 4.76
C ASN A 58 -1.18 1.72 3.34
N GLN A 59 -1.50 0.60 2.67
CA GLN A 59 -2.12 0.63 1.35
C GLN A 59 -3.62 0.88 1.49
N ARG A 60 -3.97 2.17 1.59
CA ARG A 60 -5.35 2.65 1.73
C ARG A 60 -6.11 2.73 0.40
N LEU A 61 -5.37 2.82 -0.71
CA LEU A 61 -5.95 2.92 -2.05
C LEU A 61 -6.29 1.54 -2.59
N LYS A 62 -7.53 1.38 -3.05
CA LYS A 62 -8.00 0.21 -3.80
C LYS A 62 -7.28 0.13 -5.16
N PRO A 63 -7.20 -1.05 -5.80
CA PRO A 63 -6.48 -1.21 -7.07
C PRO A 63 -6.90 -0.21 -8.17
N HIS A 64 -8.20 0.04 -8.32
CA HIS A 64 -8.71 1.02 -9.30
C HIS A 64 -8.28 2.46 -8.96
N GLN A 65 -8.16 2.82 -7.67
CA GLN A 65 -7.71 4.14 -7.25
C GLN A 65 -6.20 4.34 -7.53
N GLN A 66 -5.42 3.27 -7.45
CA GLN A 66 -4.00 3.30 -7.80
C GLN A 66 -3.78 3.49 -9.30
N VAL A 67 -4.62 2.86 -10.13
CA VAL A 67 -4.61 3.07 -11.58
C VAL A 67 -4.99 4.51 -11.91
N ALA A 68 -6.07 5.03 -11.33
CA ALA A 68 -6.48 6.42 -11.54
C ALA A 68 -5.41 7.43 -11.09
N LEU A 69 -4.76 7.18 -9.96
CA LEU A 69 -3.64 8.02 -9.49
C LEU A 69 -2.45 7.97 -10.45
N LYS A 70 -2.13 6.79 -10.97
CA LYS A 70 -1.05 6.63 -11.94
C LYS A 70 -1.38 7.37 -13.24
N GLU A 71 -2.58 7.20 -13.79
CA GLU A 71 -3.02 7.89 -15.00
C GLU A 71 -3.01 9.42 -14.82
N PHE A 72 -3.41 9.90 -13.65
CA PHE A 72 -3.31 11.32 -13.31
C PHE A 72 -1.85 11.82 -13.32
N LEU A 73 -0.93 11.09 -12.67
CA LEU A 73 0.49 11.44 -12.66
C LEU A 73 1.11 11.36 -14.07
N ASP A 74 0.76 10.34 -14.84
CA ASP A 74 1.23 10.18 -16.23
C ASP A 74 0.70 11.33 -17.11
N GLN A 75 -0.53 11.80 -16.90
CA GLN A 75 -1.07 12.98 -17.60
C GLN A 75 -0.33 14.26 -17.22
N VAL A 76 -0.03 14.44 -15.94
CA VAL A 76 0.73 15.58 -15.42
C VAL A 76 2.15 15.61 -16.00
N ASP A 77 2.84 14.46 -15.99
CA ASP A 77 4.19 14.33 -16.55
C ASP A 77 4.20 14.53 -18.08
N ASN A 78 3.19 14.02 -18.79
CA ASN A 78 3.04 14.22 -20.24
C ASN A 78 2.81 15.69 -20.63
N VAL A 79 2.21 16.49 -19.74
CA VAL A 79 2.00 17.93 -19.94
C VAL A 79 3.28 18.72 -19.64
N GLY A 80 4.31 18.09 -19.05
CA GLY A 80 5.60 18.71 -18.76
C GLY A 80 5.57 19.72 -17.62
N PHE A 81 4.46 19.80 -16.88
CA PHE A 81 4.30 20.69 -15.75
C PHE A 81 4.58 19.92 -14.47
N GLY A 82 5.72 20.18 -13.84
CA GLY A 82 5.91 19.79 -12.45
C GLY A 82 4.78 20.38 -11.61
N ILE A 83 4.06 19.56 -10.84
CA ILE A 83 3.03 20.06 -9.92
C ILE A 83 3.75 20.83 -8.82
N HIS A 84 3.79 22.15 -8.99
CA HIS A 84 4.26 23.05 -7.96
C HIS A 84 3.11 23.40 -7.01
N VAL A 85 3.46 23.64 -5.75
CA VAL A 85 2.59 24.11 -4.67
C VAL A 85 1.73 25.32 -5.08
N GLU A 86 2.25 26.15 -5.99
CA GLU A 86 1.53 27.30 -6.56
C GLU A 86 0.40 26.91 -7.51
N LEU A 87 0.53 25.83 -8.28
CA LEU A 87 -0.53 25.34 -9.17
C LEU A 87 -1.75 24.91 -8.36
N VAL A 88 -1.51 24.18 -7.27
CA VAL A 88 -2.56 23.75 -6.32
C VAL A 88 -3.25 24.95 -5.65
N ARG A 89 -2.48 25.98 -5.31
CA ARG A 89 -3.04 27.21 -4.74
C ARG A 89 -3.91 27.97 -5.75
N THR A 90 -3.43 28.06 -6.99
CA THR A 90 -4.12 28.74 -8.09
C THR A 90 -5.45 28.07 -8.41
N THR A 91 -5.46 26.74 -8.51
CA THR A 91 -6.70 25.99 -8.77
C THR A 91 -7.67 26.08 -7.60
N ALA A 92 -7.21 26.02 -6.35
CA ALA A 92 -8.08 26.20 -5.18
C ALA A 92 -8.72 27.59 -5.11
N ASN A 93 -7.96 28.65 -5.42
CA ASN A 93 -8.51 30.00 -5.50
C ASN A 93 -9.53 30.16 -6.64
N ALA A 94 -9.33 29.48 -7.77
CA ALA A 94 -10.30 29.47 -8.87
C ALA A 94 -11.63 28.80 -8.45
N ILE A 95 -11.56 27.67 -7.74
CA ILE A 95 -12.75 26.98 -7.21
C ILE A 95 -13.48 27.86 -6.19
N LEU A 96 -12.75 28.54 -5.30
CA LEU A 96 -13.34 29.46 -4.32
C LEU A 96 -14.00 30.67 -4.97
N ALA A 97 -13.44 31.18 -6.07
CA ALA A 97 -14.03 32.24 -6.87
C ALA A 97 -15.33 31.80 -7.55
N GLU A 98 -15.35 30.60 -8.12
CA GLU A 98 -16.54 30.05 -8.79
C GLU A 98 -17.67 29.73 -7.81
N ALA A 99 -17.35 29.22 -6.62
CA ALA A 99 -18.34 28.88 -5.59
C ALA A 99 -18.88 30.10 -4.82
N HIS A 100 -18.27 31.28 -4.97
CA HIS A 100 -18.66 32.48 -4.24
C HIS A 100 -19.97 33.07 -4.78
N THR A 101 -21.01 33.08 -3.95
CA THR A 101 -22.39 33.48 -4.32
C THR A 101 -22.92 34.69 -3.55
N GLY A 102 -22.08 35.35 -2.74
CA GLY A 102 -22.46 36.53 -1.95
C GLY A 102 -21.86 37.84 -2.46
N ASP A 103 -22.26 38.96 -1.84
CA ASP A 103 -21.58 40.25 -1.99
C ASP A 103 -20.48 40.38 -0.92
N GLY A 104 -19.22 40.27 -1.36
CA GLY A 104 -18.04 40.25 -0.50
C GLY A 104 -16.76 39.97 -1.28
N SER A 105 -15.60 40.06 -0.63
CA SER A 105 -14.33 39.66 -1.24
C SER A 105 -14.25 38.13 -1.31
N ILE A 106 -13.89 37.62 -2.49
CA ILE A 106 -13.70 36.18 -2.74
C ILE A 106 -12.68 35.63 -1.72
N PRO A 107 -13.01 34.54 -0.99
CA PRO A 107 -12.08 33.92 -0.08
C PRO A 107 -10.88 33.33 -0.85
N GLN A 108 -9.67 33.57 -0.36
CA GLN A 108 -8.44 33.04 -0.95
C GLN A 108 -7.68 32.18 0.05
N VAL A 109 -7.02 31.15 -0.44
CA VAL A 109 -6.13 30.30 0.35
C VAL A 109 -4.80 31.01 0.61
N GLY A 110 -4.34 30.96 1.87
CA GLY A 110 -3.11 31.62 2.31
C GLY A 110 -1.83 30.93 1.83
N TYR A 111 -0.69 31.61 1.98
CA TYR A 111 0.62 31.10 1.54
C TYR A 111 1.04 29.80 2.27
N ASN A 112 0.64 29.62 3.53
CA ASN A 112 0.96 28.44 4.35
C ASN A 112 -0.21 27.45 4.45
N TRP A 113 -1.13 27.43 3.47
CA TRP A 113 -2.26 26.50 3.50
C TRP A 113 -1.74 25.04 3.57
N PRO A 114 -2.11 24.24 4.59
CA PRO A 114 -1.54 22.91 4.78
C PRO A 114 -1.98 21.95 3.68
N TYR A 115 -1.00 21.48 2.92
CA TYR A 115 -1.13 20.37 1.98
C TYR A 115 -0.99 19.04 2.75
N GLU A 116 -1.91 18.76 3.68
CA GLU A 116 -1.98 17.46 4.38
C GLU A 116 -2.60 16.34 3.52
#